data_AF-Q1IBB8-F1
#
_entry.id   AF-Q1IBB8-F1
#
_cell.length_a   1.000
_cell.length_b   1.000
_cell.length_c   1.000
_cell.angle_alpha   90.00
_cell.angle_beta   90.00
_cell.angle_gamma   90.00
#
_symmetry.space_group_name_H-M   'P 1'
#
loop_
_entity.id
_entity.type
_entity.pdbx_description
1 polymer ?
#
loop_
_entity_poly.entity_id
_entity_poly.type
_entity_poly.pdbx_seq_one_letter_code
_entity_poly.pdbx_strand_id
1 'polypeptide(L)'
;MLASIQRHNRETSSVTKLSDESFEQFMQMLRNHRKCGHLHDMNFGRQAWGTKWNAYVQKVDLEDLYLSFDTAWNAPIPIFKALSAPHPTEEITVVFADEDIGSNCGTLKLKAGELVEQDCAGSWNGMSEAEQAKWRAFAMEVTGRTDEDEDE
;
A
#
# COMPACT_ATOMS: atom_id res chain seq x y z
N MET A 1 -6.12 20.34 18.75
CA MET A 1 -4.71 19.88 18.71
C MET A 1 -4.09 19.98 17.31
N LEU A 2 -4.71 19.43 16.26
CA LEU A 2 -4.18 19.53 14.88
C LEU A 2 -4.08 20.97 14.35
N ALA A 3 -5.11 21.79 14.57
CA ALA A 3 -5.13 23.17 14.09
C ALA A 3 -4.03 24.06 14.72
N SER A 4 -3.70 23.85 15.99
CA SER A 4 -2.63 24.58 16.68
C SER A 4 -1.24 24.18 16.16
N ILE A 5 -1.03 22.90 15.86
CA ILE A 5 0.22 22.40 15.27
C ILE A 5 0.39 22.94 13.83
N GLN A 6 -0.67 22.92 13.02
CA GLN A 6 -0.63 23.47 11.66
C GLN A 6 -0.32 24.97 11.65
N ARG A 7 -0.93 25.73 12.57
CA ARG A 7 -0.66 27.17 12.72
C ARG A 7 0.81 27.39 13.09
N HIS A 8 1.31 26.69 14.11
CA HIS A 8 2.70 26.81 14.54
C HIS A 8 3.70 26.46 13.42
N ASN A 9 3.44 25.39 12.66
CA ASN A 9 4.28 25.01 11.53
C ASN A 9 4.31 26.11 10.45
N ARG A 10 3.17 26.71 10.12
CA ARG A 10 3.10 27.82 9.14
C ARG A 10 3.81 29.07 9.63
N GLU A 11 3.73 29.37 10.92
CA GLU A 11 4.40 30.54 11.53
C GLU A 11 5.92 30.39 11.58
N THR A 12 6.41 29.15 11.73
CA THR A 12 7.85 28.88 11.89
C THR A 12 8.57 28.54 10.58
N SER A 13 7.85 27.98 9.59
CA SER A 13 8.39 27.64 8.27
C SER A 13 8.75 28.89 7.48
N SER A 14 10.04 29.06 7.13
CA SER A 14 10.50 30.17 6.31
C SER A 14 11.49 29.69 5.26
N VAL A 15 11.26 30.09 4.00
CA VAL A 15 12.17 29.78 2.87
C VAL A 15 13.56 30.37 3.11
N THR A 16 13.65 31.52 3.78
CA THR A 16 14.93 32.17 4.10
C THR A 16 15.77 31.44 5.14
N LYS A 17 15.20 30.43 5.83
CA LYS A 17 15.88 29.64 6.85
C LYS A 17 16.28 28.24 6.34
N LEU A 18 16.01 27.94 5.07
CA LEU A 18 16.41 26.67 4.47
C LEU A 18 17.92 26.66 4.24
N SER A 19 18.56 25.51 4.45
CA SER A 19 19.89 25.27 3.90
C SER A 19 19.83 25.24 2.37
N ASP A 20 20.96 25.46 1.69
CA ASP A 20 21.04 25.37 0.23
C ASP A 20 20.52 24.02 -0.30
N GLU A 21 20.84 22.92 0.40
CA GLU A 21 20.32 21.59 0.07
C GLU A 21 18.78 21.52 0.17
N SER A 22 18.22 21.99 1.28
CA SER A 22 16.76 21.98 1.48
C SER A 22 16.05 22.87 0.46
N PHE A 23 16.65 24.00 0.10
CA PHE A 23 16.14 24.90 -0.93
C PHE A 23 16.14 24.22 -2.30
N GLU A 24 17.24 23.58 -2.70
CA GLU A 24 17.30 22.86 -3.97
C GLU A 24 16.36 21.65 -4.02
N GLN A 25 16.23 20.88 -2.94
CA GLN A 25 15.24 19.80 -2.84
C GLN A 25 13.81 20.33 -3.00
N PHE A 26 13.48 21.45 -2.34
CA PHE A 26 12.18 22.09 -2.49
C PHE A 26 11.92 22.53 -3.94
N MET A 27 12.90 23.21 -4.58
CA MET A 27 12.80 23.60 -5.98
C MET A 27 12.67 22.40 -6.91
N GLN A 28 13.39 21.30 -6.63
CA GLN A 28 13.30 20.06 -7.39
C GLN A 28 11.91 19.43 -7.29
N MET A 29 11.29 19.43 -6.12
CA MET A 29 9.91 18.95 -5.96
C MET A 29 8.92 19.74 -6.82
N LEU A 30 9.07 21.07 -6.89
CA LEU A 30 8.23 21.91 -7.75
C LEU A 30 8.46 21.63 -9.25
N ARG A 31 9.73 21.42 -9.65
CA ARG A 31 10.08 21.02 -11.03
C ARG A 31 9.45 19.68 -11.39
N ASN A 32 9.51 18.70 -10.48
CA ASN A 32 8.89 17.39 -10.67
C ASN A 32 7.38 17.51 -10.83
N HIS A 33 6.71 18.23 -9.92
CA HIS A 33 5.26 18.39 -9.98
C HIS A 33 4.82 19.08 -11.26
N ARG A 34 5.56 20.08 -11.75
CA ARG A 34 5.29 20.70 -13.06
C ARG A 34 5.44 19.71 -14.23
N LYS A 35 6.34 18.74 -14.13
CA LYS A 35 6.63 17.78 -15.21
C LYS A 35 5.67 16.59 -15.23
N CYS A 36 5.37 16.00 -14.07
CA CYS A 36 4.63 14.74 -13.97
C CYS A 36 3.47 14.76 -12.97
N GLY A 37 3.20 15.89 -12.30
CA GLY A 37 2.12 15.99 -11.31
C GLY A 37 2.47 15.43 -9.92
N HIS A 38 3.70 14.94 -9.72
CA HIS A 38 4.14 14.38 -8.44
C HIS A 38 5.33 15.15 -7.88
N LEU A 39 5.33 15.40 -6.56
CA LEU A 39 6.39 16.17 -5.90
C LEU A 39 7.67 15.33 -5.73
N HIS A 40 7.52 14.06 -5.36
CA HIS A 40 8.62 13.13 -5.09
C HIS A 40 8.10 11.68 -5.22
N ASP A 41 9.00 10.70 -5.17
CA ASP A 41 8.68 9.29 -5.44
C ASP A 41 7.61 8.71 -4.51
N MET A 42 7.65 9.03 -3.21
CA MET A 42 6.60 8.57 -2.28
C MET A 42 5.20 9.09 -2.65
N ASN A 43 5.11 10.30 -3.23
CA ASN A 43 3.83 10.86 -3.66
C ASN A 43 3.33 10.16 -4.93
N PHE A 44 4.25 9.84 -5.85
CA PHE A 44 3.94 9.00 -7.00
C PHE A 44 3.48 7.60 -6.58
N GLY A 45 4.25 6.87 -5.76
CA GLY A 45 3.92 5.51 -5.35
C GLY A 45 2.52 5.40 -4.72
N ARG A 46 2.17 6.33 -3.81
CA ARG A 46 0.85 6.35 -3.18
C ARG A 46 -0.29 6.57 -4.17
N GLN A 47 -0.08 7.40 -5.19
CA GLN A 47 -1.11 7.74 -6.17
C GLN A 47 -1.22 6.71 -7.31
N ALA A 48 -0.09 6.20 -7.78
CA ALA A 48 -0.01 5.30 -8.93
C ALA A 48 -0.12 3.83 -8.53
N TRP A 49 0.49 3.43 -7.41
CA TRP A 49 0.54 2.02 -6.97
C TRP A 49 -0.37 1.74 -5.78
N GLY A 50 -0.70 2.75 -4.98
CA GLY A 50 -1.46 2.57 -3.73
C GLY A 50 -0.58 2.22 -2.52
N THR A 51 0.75 2.18 -2.69
CA THR A 51 1.73 1.82 -1.66
C THR A 51 2.79 2.92 -1.51
N LYS A 52 3.52 2.92 -0.39
CA LYS A 52 4.55 3.95 -0.16
C LYS A 52 5.76 3.79 -1.08
N TRP A 53 6.19 2.54 -1.26
CA TRP A 53 7.40 2.15 -2.00
C TRP A 53 7.08 1.10 -3.07
N ASN A 54 8.09 0.79 -3.88
CA ASN A 54 8.08 -0.35 -4.79
C ASN A 54 7.93 -1.67 -4.02
N ALA A 55 7.55 -2.72 -4.74
CA ALA A 55 7.59 -4.08 -4.24
C ALA A 55 9.03 -4.51 -3.87
N TYR A 56 9.15 -5.46 -2.94
CA TYR A 56 10.39 -6.12 -2.57
C TYR A 56 10.18 -7.63 -2.39
N VAL A 57 11.25 -8.41 -2.32
CA VAL A 57 11.21 -9.88 -2.08
C VAL A 57 10.33 -10.62 -3.11
N GLN A 58 10.53 -10.32 -4.41
CA GLN A 58 9.72 -10.91 -5.47
C GLN A 58 10.10 -12.37 -5.74
N LYS A 59 9.10 -13.22 -5.96
CA LYS A 59 9.28 -14.61 -6.40
C LYS A 59 8.27 -14.93 -7.50
N VAL A 60 8.73 -15.61 -8.54
CA VAL A 60 7.92 -16.02 -9.69
C VAL A 60 8.04 -17.52 -9.87
N ASP A 61 6.90 -18.19 -9.97
CA ASP A 61 6.77 -19.56 -10.41
C ASP A 61 5.91 -19.59 -11.69
N LEU A 62 6.55 -19.97 -12.81
CA LEU A 62 5.86 -20.01 -14.11
C LEU A 62 5.12 -21.34 -14.33
N GLU A 63 5.45 -22.39 -13.60
CA GLU A 63 4.78 -23.70 -13.73
C GLU A 63 3.41 -23.64 -13.06
N ASP A 64 3.36 -23.05 -11.87
CA ASP A 64 2.12 -22.87 -11.10
C ASP A 64 1.39 -21.54 -11.39
N LEU A 65 1.92 -20.73 -12.31
CA LEU A 65 1.40 -19.39 -12.66
C LEU A 65 1.24 -18.47 -11.43
N TYR A 66 2.24 -18.49 -10.55
CA TYR A 66 2.23 -17.82 -9.27
C TYR A 66 3.31 -16.73 -9.18
N LEU A 67 2.97 -15.60 -8.57
CA LEU A 67 3.87 -14.50 -8.26
C LEU A 67 3.58 -14.03 -6.84
N SER A 68 4.62 -13.82 -6.04
CA SER A 68 4.51 -13.17 -4.73
C SER A 68 5.53 -12.03 -4.60
N PHE A 69 5.19 -11.05 -3.79
CA PHE A 69 6.05 -9.93 -3.43
C PHE A 69 5.48 -9.22 -2.21
N ASP A 70 6.34 -8.46 -1.54
CA ASP A 70 5.97 -7.65 -0.38
C ASP A 70 5.86 -6.17 -0.77
N THR A 71 5.00 -5.45 -0.07
CA THR A 71 4.83 -4.00 -0.19
C THR A 71 4.66 -3.34 1.16
N ALA A 72 5.02 -2.07 1.25
CA ALA A 72 4.84 -1.32 2.50
C ALA A 72 3.36 -0.97 2.74
N TRP A 73 2.79 -1.54 3.81
CA TRP A 73 1.57 -1.11 4.53
C TRP A 73 0.26 -1.12 3.75
N ASN A 74 0.26 -1.63 2.52
CA ASN A 74 -0.96 -1.73 1.74
C ASN A 74 -0.85 -2.70 0.57
N ALA A 75 -1.99 -3.25 0.14
CA ALA A 75 -2.09 -3.97 -1.12
C ALA A 75 -2.14 -3.00 -2.31
N PRO A 76 -1.31 -3.18 -3.36
CA PRO A 76 -1.25 -2.27 -4.49
C PRO A 76 -2.37 -2.53 -5.53
N ILE A 77 -3.63 -2.29 -5.15
CA ILE A 77 -4.81 -2.57 -6.00
C ILE A 77 -4.73 -1.99 -7.42
N PRO A 78 -4.28 -0.73 -7.63
CA PRO A 78 -4.10 -0.17 -8.97
C PRO A 78 -3.21 -1.02 -9.88
N ILE A 79 -2.18 -1.67 -9.34
CA ILE A 79 -1.28 -2.53 -10.11
C ILE A 79 -2.00 -3.78 -10.58
N PHE A 80 -2.79 -4.43 -9.72
CA PHE A 80 -3.53 -5.62 -10.11
C PHE A 80 -4.56 -5.31 -11.21
N LYS A 81 -5.24 -4.16 -11.13
CA LYS A 81 -6.13 -3.70 -12.21
C LYS A 81 -5.37 -3.48 -13.52
N ALA A 82 -4.24 -2.78 -13.46
CA ALA A 82 -3.41 -2.53 -14.64
C ALA A 82 -2.89 -3.83 -15.28
N LEU A 83 -2.55 -4.85 -14.48
CA LEU A 83 -2.13 -6.17 -14.94
C LEU A 83 -3.28 -6.98 -15.55
N SER A 84 -4.49 -6.88 -15.00
CA SER A 84 -5.66 -7.61 -15.50
C SER A 84 -6.20 -7.04 -16.82
N ALA A 85 -6.11 -5.72 -17.04
CA ALA A 85 -6.66 -5.04 -18.21
C ALA A 85 -6.22 -5.60 -19.58
N PRO A 86 -4.93 -5.88 -19.86
CA PRO A 86 -4.50 -6.45 -21.13
C PRO A 86 -4.85 -7.93 -21.31
N HIS A 87 -5.30 -8.63 -20.27
CA HIS A 87 -5.61 -10.07 -20.27
C HIS A 87 -7.09 -10.32 -19.90
N PRO A 88 -8.07 -9.89 -20.72
CA PRO A 88 -9.48 -9.86 -20.35
C PRO A 88 -10.13 -11.25 -20.20
N THR A 89 -9.52 -12.30 -20.75
CA THR A 89 -9.98 -13.68 -20.61
C THR A 89 -9.61 -14.27 -19.26
N GLU A 90 -8.44 -13.87 -18.74
CA GLU A 90 -7.85 -14.43 -17.53
C GLU A 90 -8.41 -13.77 -16.27
N GLU A 91 -8.41 -14.54 -15.19
CA GLU A 91 -8.73 -14.06 -13.85
C GLU A 91 -7.47 -14.05 -13.00
N ILE A 92 -7.22 -12.94 -12.32
CA ILE A 92 -6.11 -12.82 -11.36
C ILE A 92 -6.71 -12.92 -9.96
N THR A 93 -6.33 -13.96 -9.21
CA THR A 93 -6.64 -14.07 -7.79
C THR A 93 -5.46 -13.53 -6.98
N VAL A 94 -5.74 -12.59 -6.08
CA VAL A 94 -4.75 -11.99 -5.18
C VAL A 94 -5.11 -12.36 -3.76
N VAL A 95 -4.17 -12.92 -3.03
CA VAL A 95 -4.26 -13.20 -1.59
C VAL A 95 -3.20 -12.34 -0.92
N PHE A 96 -3.60 -11.55 0.09
CA PHE A 96 -2.70 -10.62 0.76
C PHE A 96 -3.00 -10.51 2.25
N ALA A 97 -1.96 -10.19 3.01
CA ALA A 97 -2.06 -9.86 4.43
C ALA A 97 -0.96 -8.86 4.81
N ASP A 98 -1.31 -7.90 5.66
CA ASP A 98 -0.41 -6.89 6.21
C ASP A 98 0.31 -7.43 7.45
N GLU A 99 1.33 -6.72 7.93
CA GLU A 99 2.02 -7.04 9.17
C GLU A 99 1.14 -6.87 10.43
N ASP A 100 0.15 -5.97 10.36
CA ASP A 100 -0.88 -5.78 11.38
C ASP A 100 -1.88 -6.95 11.30
N ILE A 101 -1.57 -8.07 11.96
CA ILE A 101 -2.27 -9.35 11.83
C ILE A 101 -3.79 -9.21 11.99
N GLY A 102 -4.52 -9.63 10.95
CA GLY A 102 -5.98 -9.60 10.88
C GLY A 102 -6.58 -8.26 10.45
N SER A 103 -5.75 -7.27 10.14
CA SER A 103 -6.13 -6.03 9.46
C SER A 103 -5.54 -5.99 8.06
N ASN A 104 -6.19 -5.26 7.15
CA ASN A 104 -5.72 -5.05 5.78
C ASN A 104 -5.27 -6.35 5.07
N CYS A 105 -6.08 -7.39 5.21
CA CYS A 105 -5.86 -8.70 4.60
C CYS A 105 -7.11 -9.17 3.87
N GLY A 106 -6.94 -10.11 2.93
CA GLY A 106 -8.04 -10.78 2.28
C GLY A 106 -7.71 -11.34 0.91
N THR A 107 -8.77 -11.60 0.15
CA THR A 107 -8.71 -12.13 -1.21
C THR A 107 -9.48 -11.25 -2.17
N LEU A 108 -8.88 -11.03 -3.34
CA LEU A 108 -9.44 -10.23 -4.43
C LEU A 108 -9.43 -11.06 -5.71
N LYS A 109 -10.44 -10.88 -6.54
CA LYS A 109 -10.45 -11.38 -7.91
C LYS A 109 -10.58 -10.25 -8.89
N LEU A 110 -9.71 -10.24 -9.89
CA LEU A 110 -9.67 -9.22 -10.92
C LEU A 110 -9.83 -9.83 -12.32
N LYS A 111 -10.62 -9.17 -13.16
CA LYS A 111 -10.85 -9.59 -14.54
C LYS A 111 -11.02 -8.38 -15.45
N ALA A 112 -10.36 -8.40 -16.61
CA ALA A 112 -10.40 -7.33 -17.61
C ALA A 112 -10.16 -5.92 -17.04
N GLY A 113 -9.31 -5.81 -16.01
CA GLY A 113 -8.96 -4.54 -15.37
C GLY A 113 -9.87 -4.08 -14.24
N GLU A 114 -10.88 -4.88 -13.89
CA GLU A 114 -11.81 -4.55 -12.82
C GLU A 114 -11.76 -5.54 -11.66
N LEU A 115 -12.11 -5.04 -10.47
CA LEU A 115 -12.30 -5.87 -9.28
C LEU A 115 -13.70 -6.49 -9.36
N VAL A 116 -13.77 -7.81 -9.46
CA VAL A 116 -15.05 -8.54 -9.63
C VAL A 116 -15.53 -9.20 -8.34
N GLU A 117 -14.61 -9.53 -7.42
CA GLU A 117 -14.93 -10.10 -6.12
C GLU A 117 -13.92 -9.64 -5.07
N GLN A 118 -14.37 -9.44 -3.83
CA GLN A 118 -13.55 -9.06 -2.69
C GLN A 118 -14.12 -9.68 -1.40
N ASP A 119 -13.28 -10.43 -0.68
CA ASP A 119 -13.50 -10.81 0.72
C ASP A 119 -12.28 -10.32 1.53
N CYS A 120 -12.45 -9.22 2.27
CA CYS A 120 -11.37 -8.58 3.02
C CYS A 120 -11.80 -8.25 4.44
N ALA A 121 -10.81 -8.15 5.33
CA ALA A 121 -10.99 -7.67 6.68
C ALA A 121 -11.63 -6.27 6.69
N GLY A 122 -12.65 -6.12 7.53
CA GLY A 122 -13.29 -4.84 7.80
C GLY A 122 -12.43 -3.96 8.72
N SER A 123 -13.01 -2.86 9.20
CA SER A 123 -12.36 -2.08 10.26
C SER A 123 -12.28 -2.92 11.53
N TRP A 124 -11.07 -3.07 12.10
CA TRP A 124 -10.82 -3.85 13.31
C TRP A 124 -11.80 -3.55 14.45
N ASN A 125 -12.00 -2.27 14.75
CA ASN A 125 -12.91 -1.81 15.81
C ASN A 125 -14.40 -2.06 15.52
N GLY A 126 -14.75 -2.37 14.27
CA GLY A 126 -16.11 -2.73 13.85
C GLY A 126 -16.35 -4.24 13.75
N MET A 127 -15.30 -5.06 13.88
CA MET A 127 -15.40 -6.52 13.80
C MET A 127 -15.77 -7.14 15.14
N SER A 128 -16.61 -8.17 15.11
CA SER A 128 -16.82 -9.06 16.24
C SER A 128 -15.56 -9.87 16.56
N GLU A 129 -15.48 -10.44 17.77
CA GLU A 129 -14.35 -11.31 18.17
C GLU A 129 -14.18 -12.51 17.21
N ALA A 130 -15.28 -13.07 16.71
CA ALA A 130 -15.25 -14.17 15.75
C ALA A 130 -14.67 -13.73 14.39
N GLU A 131 -14.99 -12.52 13.93
CA GLU A 131 -14.43 -11.96 12.69
C GLU A 131 -12.95 -11.61 12.85
N GLN A 132 -12.56 -11.05 14.00
CA GLN A 132 -11.15 -10.80 14.32
C GLN A 132 -10.36 -12.11 14.32
N ALA A 133 -10.88 -13.17 14.94
CA ALA A 133 -10.26 -14.49 14.93
C ALA A 133 -10.15 -15.09 13.51
N LYS A 134 -11.19 -14.96 12.68
CA LYS A 134 -11.17 -15.37 11.27
C LYS A 134 -10.01 -14.70 10.53
N TRP A 135 -9.92 -13.38 10.61
CA TRP A 135 -8.95 -12.61 9.84
C TRP A 135 -7.52 -12.73 10.37
N ARG A 136 -7.33 -12.90 11.69
CA ARG A 136 -6.04 -13.26 12.26
C ARG A 136 -5.54 -14.61 11.72
N ALA A 137 -6.38 -15.64 11.80
CA ALA A 137 -6.03 -16.97 11.28
C ALA A 137 -5.69 -16.94 9.79
N PHE A 138 -6.49 -16.21 9.00
CA PHE A 138 -6.21 -15.99 7.58
C PHE A 138 -4.87 -15.29 7.35
N ALA A 139 -4.58 -14.20 8.07
CA ALA A 139 -3.33 -13.46 7.91
C ALA A 139 -2.10 -14.29 8.29
N MET A 140 -2.21 -15.12 9.33
CA MET A 140 -1.15 -16.06 9.74
C MET A 140 -0.91 -17.14 8.68
N GLU A 141 -1.96 -17.68 8.07
CA GLU A 141 -1.83 -18.65 6.97
C GLU A 141 -1.12 -18.04 5.76
N VAL A 142 -1.46 -16.80 5.39
CA VAL A 142 -0.88 -16.10 4.23
C VAL A 142 0.58 -15.71 4.48
N THR A 143 0.89 -15.19 5.67
CA THR A 143 2.25 -14.69 6.00
C THR A 143 3.19 -15.78 6.51
N GLY A 144 2.66 -16.90 6.99
CA GLY A 144 3.41 -17.93 7.71
C GLY A 144 3.84 -17.52 9.12
N ARG A 145 3.34 -16.40 9.65
CA ARG A 145 3.65 -15.90 11.00
C ARG A 145 2.85 -16.63 12.07
N THR A 146 3.37 -16.60 13.28
CA THR A 146 2.78 -17.17 14.50
C THR A 146 2.45 -16.08 15.51
N ASP A 147 1.64 -16.41 16.54
CA ASP A 147 1.33 -15.46 17.62
C ASP A 147 2.58 -14.96 18.38
N GLU A 148 3.71 -15.68 18.30
CA GLU A 148 4.99 -15.26 18.90
C GLU A 148 5.68 -14.13 18.13
N ASP A 149 5.31 -13.93 16.86
CA ASP A 149 5.89 -12.92 15.96
C ASP A 149 5.16 -11.56 16.04
N GLU A 150 4.14 -11.41 16.89
CA GLU A 150 3.37 -10.16 17.04
C GLU A 150 4.06 -9.09 17.90
N ASP A 151 5.12 -9.46 18.65
CA ASP A 151 5.83 -8.58 19.58
C ASP A 151 7.10 -7.91 18.99
N GLU A 152 7.42 -8.10 17.70
CA GLU A 152 8.59 -7.50 17.02
C GLU A 152 8.27 -6.29 16.11
#